data_AF-A5N6L7-F1
#
_entry.id   AF-A5N6L7-F1
#
_cell.length_a   1.000
_cell.length_b   1.000
_cell.length_c   1.000
_cell.angle_alpha   90.00
_cell.angle_beta   90.00
_cell.angle_gamma   90.00
#
_symmetry.space_group_name_H-M   'P 1'
#
loop_
_entity.id
_entity.type
_entity.pdbx_description
1 polymer ?
#
loop_
_entity_poly.entity_id
_entity_poly.type
_entity_poly.pdbx_seq_one_letter_code
_entity_poly.pdbx_strand_id
1 'polypeptide(L)'
;MSKKRFITVMVIFIMIIFSGFTIVSARLPEFIKDNSNFKINCSISPFDFRVDVGEYSLCINNKIGYNFKNGTKKLVNSIGEEIHSGISRVTNGTGHIFENIEDKFTK
;
A
#
# COMPACT_ATOMS: atom_id res chain seq x y z
N MET A 1 -2.99 12.99 -27.58
CA MET A 1 -2.55 12.52 -26.23
C MET A 1 -2.97 11.07 -26.07
N SER A 2 -2.09 10.17 -25.61
CA SER A 2 -2.46 8.75 -25.47
C SER A 2 -3.54 8.58 -24.40
N LYS A 3 -4.50 7.66 -24.59
CA LYS A 3 -5.58 7.38 -23.62
C LYS A 3 -5.05 7.21 -22.19
N LYS A 4 -3.90 6.55 -22.04
CA LYS A 4 -3.21 6.34 -20.75
C LYS A 4 -2.80 7.67 -20.10
N ARG A 5 -2.19 8.60 -20.85
CA ARG A 5 -1.82 9.93 -20.32
C ARG A 5 -3.04 10.75 -19.90
N PHE A 6 -4.12 10.67 -20.67
CA PHE A 6 -5.37 11.35 -20.31
C PHE A 6 -5.97 10.81 -19.01
N ILE A 7 -6.01 9.48 -18.85
CA ILE A 7 -6.48 8.84 -17.62
C ILE A 7 -5.62 9.25 -16.42
N THR A 8 -4.28 9.23 -16.56
CA THR A 8 -3.38 9.66 -15.47
C THR A 8 -3.64 11.10 -15.04
N VAL A 9 -3.80 12.02 -16.00
CA VAL A 9 -4.09 13.42 -15.70
C VAL A 9 -5.45 13.56 -15.00
N MET A 10 -6.48 12.85 -15.47
CA MET A 10 -7.79 12.85 -14.82
C MET A 10 -7.73 12.35 -13.37
N VAL A 11 -6.99 11.28 -13.11
CA VAL A 11 -6.80 10.76 -11.74
C VAL A 11 -6.15 11.81 -10.83
N ILE A 12 -5.14 12.53 -11.33
CA ILE A 12 -4.47 13.60 -10.56
C ILE A 12 -5.46 14.72 -10.22
N PHE A 13 -6.28 15.17 -11.17
CA PHE A 13 -7.29 16.19 -10.91
C PHE A 13 -8.33 15.74 -9.88
N ILE A 14 -8.80 14.49 -9.99
CA ILE A 14 -9.73 13.91 -9.01
C ILE A 14 -9.11 13.90 -7.61
N MET A 15 -7.84 13.51 -7.48
CA MET A 15 -7.12 13.53 -6.20
C MET A 15 -7.02 14.94 -5.60
N ILE A 16 -6.75 15.95 -6.43
CA ILE A 16 -6.68 17.36 -5.99
C ILE A 16 -8.05 17.83 -5.47
N ILE A 17 -9.13 17.56 -6.21
CA ILE A 17 -10.50 17.92 -5.82
C ILE A 17 -10.88 17.24 -4.50
N PHE A 18 -10.61 15.94 -4.39
CA PHE A 18 -10.87 15.18 -3.15
C PHE A 18 -10.08 15.73 -1.97
N SER A 19 -8.81 16.07 -2.16
CA SER A 19 -7.98 16.64 -1.09
C SER A 19 -8.55 17.97 -0.60
N GLY A 20 -8.92 18.87 -1.52
CA GLY A 20 -9.54 20.15 -1.18
C GLY A 20 -10.86 20.00 -0.42
N PHE A 21 -11.76 19.15 -0.93
CA PHE A 21 -13.02 18.81 -0.27
C PHE A 21 -12.78 18.30 1.16
N THR A 22 -11.85 17.37 1.32
CA THR A 22 -11.53 16.77 2.62
C THR A 22 -11.03 17.81 3.63
N ILE A 23 -10.14 18.72 3.20
CA ILE A 23 -9.60 19.77 4.07
C ILE A 23 -10.70 20.75 4.52
N VAL A 24 -11.58 21.15 3.60
CA VAL A 24 -12.70 22.05 3.91
C VAL A 24 -13.66 21.36 4.87
N SER A 25 -14.08 20.13 4.58
CA SER A 25 -14.99 19.37 5.43
C SER A 25 -14.41 19.08 6.82
N ALA A 26 -13.11 18.79 6.91
CA ALA A 26 -12.44 18.58 8.19
C ALA A 26 -12.39 19.84 9.07
N ARG A 27 -12.33 21.04 8.44
CA ARG A 27 -12.29 22.34 9.13
C ARG A 27 -13.67 22.90 9.48
N LEU A 28 -14.75 22.22 9.11
CA LEU A 28 -16.09 22.64 9.52
C LEU A 28 -16.20 22.67 11.05
N PRO A 29 -16.84 23.69 11.64
CA PRO A 29 -17.15 23.72 13.06
C PRO A 29 -17.98 22.51 13.51
N GLU A 30 -17.80 22.07 14.76
CA GLU A 30 -18.51 20.93 15.32
C GLU A 30 -20.03 21.09 15.27
N PHE A 31 -20.56 22.29 15.51
CA PHE A 31 -22.02 22.53 15.45
C PHE A 31 -22.64 22.25 14.06
N ILE A 32 -21.86 22.37 12.97
CA ILE A 32 -22.32 22.03 11.61
C ILE A 32 -22.22 20.53 11.40
N LYS A 33 -21.10 19.94 11.85
CA LYS A 33 -20.87 18.50 11.74
C LYS A 33 -21.91 17.72 12.55
N ASP A 34 -22.29 18.19 13.73
CA ASP A 34 -23.21 17.47 14.63
C ASP A 34 -24.65 17.43 14.15
N ASN A 35 -25.05 18.42 13.36
CA ASN A 35 -26.35 18.44 12.69
C ASN A 35 -26.32 17.79 11.30
N SER A 36 -25.20 17.19 10.91
CA SER A 36 -25.01 16.57 9.60
C SER A 36 -24.89 15.06 9.72
N ASN A 37 -25.57 14.35 8.82
CA ASN A 37 -25.33 12.92 8.59
C ASN A 37 -23.98 12.64 7.91
N PHE A 38 -23.24 13.67 7.53
CA PHE A 38 -21.91 13.55 6.93
C PHE A 38 -20.89 14.32 7.75
N LYS A 39 -19.90 13.63 8.31
CA LYS A 39 -18.83 14.23 9.12
C LYS A 39 -17.48 13.74 8.63
N ILE A 40 -16.54 14.66 8.44
CA ILE A 40 -15.13 14.34 8.22
C ILE A 40 -14.35 14.94 9.37
N ASN A 41 -13.56 14.10 10.04
CA ASN A 41 -12.62 14.51 11.08
C ASN A 41 -11.23 14.04 10.69
N CYS A 42 -10.24 14.94 10.79
CA CYS A 42 -8.86 14.66 10.46
C CYS A 42 -7.95 15.28 11.51
N SER A 43 -7.14 14.45 12.17
CA SER A 43 -6.05 14.85 13.03
C SER A 43 -4.74 14.38 12.44
N ILE A 44 -3.72 15.23 12.45
CA ILE A 44 -2.39 14.94 11.90
C ILE A 44 -1.50 14.26 12.95
N SER A 45 -1.67 14.57 14.23
CA SER A 45 -0.88 14.02 15.32
C SER A 45 -1.72 13.81 16.59
N PRO A 46 -2.04 12.55 16.96
CA PRO A 46 -1.81 11.33 16.18
C PRO A 46 -2.65 11.32 14.89
N PHE A 47 -2.15 10.65 13.83
CA PHE A 47 -2.90 10.52 12.58
C PHE A 47 -4.21 9.74 12.81
N ASP A 48 -5.32 10.43 12.58
CA ASP A 48 -6.68 9.89 12.66
C ASP A 48 -7.55 10.57 11.59
N PHE A 49 -8.03 9.78 10.65
CA PHE A 49 -8.96 10.21 9.62
C PHE A 49 -10.26 9.42 9.76
N ARG A 50 -11.36 10.11 10.03
CA ARG A 50 -12.69 9.52 10.19
C ARG A 50 -13.68 10.18 9.25
N VAL A 51 -14.50 9.34 8.62
CA VAL A 51 -15.63 9.74 7.78
C VAL A 51 -16.87 9.02 8.30
N ASP A 52 -17.83 9.80 8.79
CA ASP A 52 -19.12 9.30 9.26
C ASP A 52 -20.19 9.66 8.22
N VAL A 53 -21.00 8.68 7.82
CA VAL A 53 -22.11 8.79 6.87
C VAL A 53 -23.34 8.08 7.44
N GLY A 54 -24.23 8.83 8.08
CA GLY A 54 -25.38 8.31 8.81
C GLY A 54 -24.95 7.37 9.93
N GLU A 55 -25.29 6.09 9.79
CA GLU A 55 -24.90 5.04 10.74
C GLU A 55 -23.55 4.37 10.42
N TYR A 56 -22.95 4.69 9.28
CA TYR A 56 -21.68 4.11 8.86
C TYR A 56 -20.50 5.00 9.23
N SER A 57 -19.43 4.42 9.73
CA SER A 57 -18.18 5.13 10.06
C SER A 57 -17.00 4.40 9.43
N LEU A 58 -16.20 5.12 8.66
CA LEU A 58 -14.90 4.68 8.16
C LEU A 58 -13.81 5.40 8.95
N CYS A 59 -12.89 4.65 9.56
CA CYS A 59 -11.78 5.20 10.34
C CYS A 59 -10.45 4.66 9.82
N ILE A 60 -9.51 5.55 9.53
CA ILE A 60 -8.12 5.27 9.17
C ILE A 60 -7.25 5.97 10.20
N ASN A 61 -6.68 5.19 11.13
CA ASN A 61 -5.83 5.71 12.19
C ASN A 61 -4.43 5.11 12.14
N ASN A 62 -3.55 5.60 12.99
CA ASN A 62 -2.16 5.14 13.09
C ASN A 62 -2.03 3.62 13.37
N LYS A 63 -3.03 2.97 13.99
CA LYS A 63 -3.01 1.49 14.17
C LYS A 63 -3.18 0.75 12.85
N ILE A 64 -4.04 1.24 11.95
CA ILE A 64 -4.19 0.67 10.60
C ILE A 64 -2.90 0.86 9.80
N GLY A 65 -2.28 2.04 9.88
CA GLY A 65 -0.97 2.30 9.27
C GLY A 65 0.13 1.37 9.79
N TYR A 66 0.16 1.12 11.11
CA TYR A 66 1.10 0.19 11.74
C TYR A 66 0.89 -1.27 11.29
N ASN A 67 -0.36 -1.72 11.23
CA ASN A 67 -0.71 -3.06 10.76
C ASN A 67 -0.39 -3.25 9.28
N PHE A 68 -0.63 -2.22 8.46
CA PHE A 68 -0.28 -2.24 7.04
C PHE A 68 1.24 -2.29 6.83
N LYS A 69 2.01 -1.50 7.61
CA LYS A 69 3.48 -1.52 7.60
C LYS A 69 4.05 -2.89 8.02
N ASN A 70 3.47 -3.51 9.04
CA ASN A 70 3.89 -4.84 9.48
C ASN A 70 3.49 -5.93 8.47
N GLY A 71 2.29 -5.85 7.90
CA GLY A 71 1.81 -6.79 6.88
C GLY A 71 2.64 -6.73 5.60
N THR A 72 2.98 -5.53 5.13
CA THR A 72 3.86 -5.34 3.97
C THR A 72 5.29 -5.79 4.25
N LYS A 73 5.85 -5.52 5.44
CA LYS A 73 7.15 -6.09 5.84
C LYS A 73 7.14 -7.62 5.82
N LYS A 74 6.08 -8.25 6.33
CA LYS A 74 5.95 -9.71 6.34
C LYS A 74 5.90 -10.28 4.93
N LEU A 75 5.13 -9.65 4.04
CA LEU A 75 5.02 -10.04 2.63
C LEU A 75 6.37 -9.95 1.91
N VAL A 76 7.09 -8.83 2.07
CA VAL A 76 8.40 -8.61 1.45
C VAL A 76 9.42 -9.64 1.94
N ASN A 77 9.42 -9.96 3.23
CA ASN A 77 10.31 -10.98 3.79
C ASN A 77 9.99 -12.37 3.25
N SER A 78 8.72 -12.76 3.18
CA SER A 78 8.31 -14.05 2.61
C SER A 78 8.73 -14.19 1.14
N ILE A 79 8.55 -13.14 0.33
CA ILE A 79 9.02 -13.12 -1.07
C ILE A 79 10.54 -13.22 -1.14
N GLY A 80 11.26 -12.53 -0.25
CA GLY A 80 12.72 -12.59 -0.16
C GLY A 80 13.24 -14.00 0.16
N GLU A 81 12.61 -14.68 1.12
CA GLU A 81 12.96 -16.06 1.51
C GLU A 81 12.64 -17.07 0.40
N GLU A 82 11.52 -16.91 -0.30
CA GLU A 82 11.13 -17.77 -1.44
C GLU A 82 12.09 -17.60 -2.63
N ILE A 83 12.49 -16.36 -2.93
CA ILE A 83 13.47 -16.07 -3.98
C ILE A 83 14.85 -16.63 -3.60
N HIS A 84 15.29 -16.45 -2.35
CA HIS A 84 16.60 -16.91 -1.90
C HIS A 84 16.70 -18.45 -1.90
N SER A 85 15.63 -19.13 -1.46
CA SER A 85 15.55 -20.60 -1.50
C SER A 85 15.43 -21.13 -2.93
N GLY A 86 14.71 -20.43 -3.82
CA GLY A 86 14.64 -20.75 -5.24
C GLY A 86 15.98 -20.63 -5.96
N ILE A 87 16.71 -19.53 -5.73
CA ILE A 87 18.06 -19.32 -6.29
C ILE A 87 19.02 -20.39 -5.77
N SER A 88 19.01 -20.67 -4.47
CA SER A 88 19.87 -21.71 -3.86
C SER A 88 19.64 -23.10 -4.45
N ARG A 89 18.39 -23.46 -4.78
CA ARG A 89 18.06 -24.74 -5.44
C ARG A 89 18.58 -24.80 -6.87
N VAL A 90 18.49 -23.72 -7.62
CA VAL A 90 19.00 -23.65 -9.00
C VAL A 90 20.53 -23.69 -8.99
N THR A 91 21.19 -22.97 -8.08
CA THR A 91 22.65 -22.97 -7.93
C THR A 91 23.20 -24.34 -7.51
N ASN A 92 22.60 -25.01 -6.52
CA ASN A 92 23.01 -26.37 -6.15
C ASN A 92 22.76 -27.38 -7.28
N GLY A 93 21.65 -27.23 -8.01
CA GLY A 93 21.35 -28.09 -9.17
C GLY A 93 22.33 -27.89 -10.33
N THR A 94 22.78 -26.65 -10.58
CA THR A 94 23.79 -26.38 -11.63
C THR A 94 25.18 -26.81 -11.21
N GLY A 95 25.56 -26.68 -9.93
CA GLY A 95 26.85 -27.15 -9.42
C GLY A 95 27.08 -28.64 -9.69
N HIS A 96 26.08 -29.48 -9.39
CA HIS A 96 26.16 -30.93 -9.65
C HIS A 96 26.23 -31.29 -11.15
N ILE A 97 25.65 -30.47 -12.03
CA ILE A 97 25.72 -30.68 -13.48
C ILE A 97 27.11 -30.30 -14.01
N PHE A 98 27.68 -29.19 -13.50
CA PHE A 98 29.03 -28.78 -13.87
C PHE A 98 30.08 -29.79 -13.41
N GLU A 99 30.01 -30.31 -12.18
CA GLU A 99 30.91 -31.36 -11.68
C GLU A 99 30.83 -32.63 -12.54
N ASN A 100 29.62 -33.07 -12.92
CA ASN A 100 29.44 -34.24 -13.80
C ASN A 100 29.96 -34.03 -15.23
N ILE A 101 29.95 -32.78 -15.72
CA ILE A 101 30.49 -32.46 -17.04
C ILE A 101 32.02 -32.41 -16.98
N GLU A 102 32.58 -31.80 -15.92
CA GLU A 102 34.02 -31.72 -15.71
C GLU A 102 34.67 -33.09 -15.55
N ASP A 103 34.07 -34.00 -14.76
CA ASP A 103 34.58 -35.38 -14.59
C ASP A 103 34.55 -36.18 -15.91
N LYS A 104 33.66 -35.82 -16.84
CA LYS A 104 33.52 -36.46 -18.16
C LYS A 104 34.50 -35.94 -19.21
N PHE A 105 35.05 -34.74 -19.02
CA PHE A 105 36.07 -34.15 -19.90
C PHE A 105 37.51 -34.37 -19.41
N THR A 106 37.68 -34.74 -18.14
CA THR A 106 39.00 -34.92 -17.50
C THR A 106 39.43 -36.40 -17.43
N LYS A 107 38.65 -37.32 -18.01
CA LYS A 107 38.89 -38.76 -18.07
C LYS A 107 38.89 -39.25 -19.50
#